data_AF-A0A0Q1CDL6-F1
#
_entry.id   AF-A0A0Q1CDL6-F1
#
_cell.length_a   1.000
_cell.length_b   1.000
_cell.length_c   1.000
_cell.angle_alpha   90.00
_cell.angle_beta   90.00
_cell.angle_gamma   90.00
#
_symmetry.space_group_name_H-M   'P 1'
#
loop_
_entity.id
_entity.type
_entity.pdbx_description
1 polymer ?
#
loop_
_entity_poly.entity_id
_entity_poly.type
_entity_poly.pdbx_seq_one_letter_code
_entity_poly.pdbx_strand_id
1 'polypeptide(L)'
;MIRSINYLNRMCLGIFVGCTSYVLLGSMAYASTAVTKLPEDTPKIIIYNARDDGQGDENCQIPILKTEVDFKNNTYGCDNDQAYSFELKNVPSMTKISFLSESSCDLDDADADWIFNVITRNKNTSVPQLFLQGFKASLDIKLANPERHVILAPGLELSGGLFNRYNIEGKLSCVRIEPSTPDLSSSTGVSTQVGAAIKTAEPTGSSINTANASSYINLWGKHPDQGGDGILDCTIPTWTKYTHRFQIWTDENGYSMSPTNPQKCPNDDVYAMQFVNVASGTLIYLSSEAACYKNREDNHTPDWTALLKVTNKTTTIARVEITELYEADVKIGKPLPVDMNAAGLVLVDRKYVQGNIKGKLSCIEITPPTPDLTASVK
;
A
#
# COMPACT_ATOMS: atom_id res chain seq x y z
N MET A 1 -27.28 -56.58 -33.58
CA MET A 1 -26.79 -57.88 -33.09
C MET A 1 -26.27 -57.63 -31.68
N ILE A 2 -26.96 -58.25 -30.71
CA ILE A 2 -26.90 -58.01 -29.27
C ILE A 2 -25.65 -58.69 -28.69
N ARG A 3 -24.97 -58.05 -27.72
CA ARG A 3 -24.36 -58.76 -26.57
C ARG A 3 -24.07 -57.81 -25.40
N SER A 4 -24.98 -57.86 -24.43
CA SER A 4 -24.79 -57.48 -23.03
C SER A 4 -23.84 -58.46 -22.33
N ILE A 5 -23.08 -57.97 -21.34
CA ILE A 5 -22.55 -58.78 -20.24
C ILE A 5 -22.93 -58.08 -18.93
N ASN A 6 -23.82 -58.74 -18.18
CA ASN A 6 -24.07 -58.56 -16.75
C ASN A 6 -23.18 -59.55 -15.96
N TYR A 7 -22.98 -59.27 -14.67
CA TYR A 7 -22.86 -60.16 -13.48
C TYR A 7 -21.90 -59.46 -12.48
N LEU A 8 -22.34 -58.88 -11.36
CA LEU A 8 -23.01 -59.40 -10.14
C LEU A 8 -22.03 -59.46 -8.95
N ASN A 9 -22.52 -58.96 -7.81
CA ASN A 9 -22.23 -59.36 -6.44
C ASN A 9 -20.82 -59.15 -5.86
N ARG A 10 -20.75 -58.28 -4.84
CA ARG A 10 -20.64 -58.75 -3.44
C ARG A 10 -21.01 -57.67 -2.44
N MET A 11 -22.14 -57.90 -1.77
CA MET A 11 -22.41 -57.39 -0.42
C MET A 11 -21.29 -57.87 0.52
N CYS A 12 -20.71 -56.96 1.30
CA CYS A 12 -20.16 -57.28 2.61
C CYS A 12 -20.88 -56.41 3.64
N LEU A 13 -21.58 -57.14 4.50
CA LEU A 13 -22.40 -56.73 5.62
C LEU A 13 -21.58 -56.95 6.91
N GLY A 14 -21.67 -56.01 7.86
CA GLY A 14 -21.17 -56.14 9.23
C GLY A 14 -19.72 -55.64 9.40
N ILE A 15 -19.34 -54.92 10.44
CA ILE A 15 -19.80 -54.91 11.83
C ILE A 15 -19.49 -53.51 12.40
N PHE A 16 -20.50 -52.77 12.88
CA PHE A 16 -20.29 -51.56 13.70
C PHE A 16 -20.18 -52.01 15.17
N VAL A 17 -18.95 -52.18 15.66
CA VAL A 17 -18.66 -52.26 17.09
C VAL A 17 -18.17 -50.90 17.54
N GLY A 18 -18.92 -50.32 18.48
CA GLY A 18 -18.70 -48.99 19.00
C GLY A 18 -17.34 -48.83 19.68
N CYS A 19 -16.70 -47.71 19.40
CA CYS A 19 -15.70 -47.11 20.27
C CYS A 19 -16.19 -45.69 20.58
N THR A 20 -16.93 -45.56 21.67
CA THR A 20 -17.26 -44.27 22.30
C THR A 20 -15.98 -43.67 22.87
N SER A 21 -15.19 -43.03 22.02
CA SER A 21 -14.12 -42.14 22.45
C SER A 21 -14.76 -40.83 22.90
N TYR A 22 -14.71 -40.58 24.21
CA TYR A 22 -14.99 -39.26 24.78
C TYR A 22 -14.01 -38.26 24.19
N VAL A 23 -14.44 -37.48 23.19
CA VAL A 23 -13.73 -36.28 22.75
C VAL A 23 -13.98 -35.23 23.83
N LEU A 24 -13.05 -35.14 24.77
CA LEU A 24 -12.91 -33.99 25.66
C LEU A 24 -12.62 -32.76 24.77
N LEU A 25 -13.68 -32.02 24.45
CA LEU A 25 -13.61 -30.65 23.94
C LEU A 25 -13.02 -29.77 25.05
N GLY A 26 -11.70 -29.82 25.21
CA GLY A 26 -10.95 -28.83 25.95
C GLY A 26 -11.00 -27.53 25.17
N SER A 27 -11.90 -26.63 25.57
CA SER A 27 -11.91 -25.24 25.13
C SER A 27 -10.60 -24.58 25.56
N MET A 28 -9.60 -24.56 24.66
CA MET A 28 -8.44 -23.71 24.79
C MET A 28 -8.92 -22.27 24.65
N ALA A 29 -9.20 -21.63 25.79
CA ALA A 29 -9.30 -20.20 25.85
C ALA A 29 -7.90 -19.64 25.57
N TYR A 30 -7.66 -19.20 24.34
CA TYR A 30 -6.50 -18.38 24.02
C TYR A 30 -6.64 -17.08 24.82
N ALA A 31 -5.87 -16.96 25.89
CA ALA A 31 -5.78 -15.72 26.63
C ALA A 31 -5.10 -14.69 25.72
N SER A 32 -5.90 -13.88 25.04
CA SER A 32 -5.42 -12.69 24.34
C SER A 32 -4.86 -11.75 25.41
N THR A 33 -3.54 -11.65 25.48
CA THR A 33 -2.87 -10.63 26.27
C THR A 33 -3.19 -9.28 25.63
N ALA A 34 -3.92 -8.43 26.35
CA ALA A 34 -4.19 -7.08 25.88
C ALA A 34 -2.88 -6.34 25.58
N VAL A 35 -2.75 -5.84 24.35
CA VAL A 35 -1.59 -5.07 23.89
C VAL A 35 -1.49 -3.82 24.78
N THR A 36 -0.40 -3.72 25.54
CA THR A 36 -0.17 -2.54 26.37
C THR A 36 0.22 -1.38 25.45
N LYS A 37 -0.71 -0.44 25.26
CA LYS A 37 -0.51 0.72 24.40
C LYS A 37 0.62 1.60 24.95
N LEU A 38 1.65 1.86 24.14
CA LEU A 38 2.70 2.82 24.51
C LEU A 38 2.12 4.25 24.50
N PRO A 39 2.66 5.19 25.31
CA PRO A 39 2.27 6.59 25.27
C PRO A 39 2.33 7.17 23.84
N GLU A 40 1.48 8.15 23.54
CA GLU A 40 1.34 8.71 22.19
C GLU A 40 2.63 9.38 21.69
N ASP A 41 3.31 10.09 22.58
CA ASP A 41 4.56 10.80 22.27
C ASP A 41 5.80 9.89 22.18
N THR A 42 5.66 8.60 22.50
CA THR A 42 6.80 7.66 22.48
C THR A 42 7.16 7.30 21.03
N PRO A 43 8.43 7.48 20.60
CA PRO A 43 8.89 6.98 19.31
C PRO A 43 8.65 5.48 19.18
N LYS A 44 7.90 5.06 18.16
CA LYS A 44 7.52 3.66 17.99
C LYS A 44 7.21 3.26 16.56
N ILE A 45 7.27 1.96 16.32
CA ILE A 45 6.73 1.27 15.15
C ILE A 45 5.43 0.60 15.60
N ILE A 46 4.36 0.82 14.85
CA ILE A 46 3.08 0.12 15.05
C ILE A 46 2.98 -0.92 13.93
N ILE A 47 2.78 -2.18 14.29
CA ILE A 47 2.67 -3.29 13.35
C ILE A 47 1.21 -3.68 13.24
N TYR A 48 0.74 -3.93 12.02
CA TYR A 48 -0.64 -4.28 11.74
C TYR A 48 -0.74 -5.68 11.11
N ASN A 49 -1.73 -6.47 11.53
CA ASN A 49 -2.05 -7.81 11.02
C ASN A 49 -3.11 -7.77 9.91
N ALA A 50 -2.95 -8.67 8.94
CA ALA A 50 -3.86 -8.74 7.80
C ALA A 50 -5.30 -8.96 8.28
N ARG A 51 -6.22 -8.18 7.73
CA ARG A 51 -7.66 -8.41 7.83
C ARG A 51 -8.23 -8.65 6.44
N ASP A 52 -9.33 -9.38 6.39
CA ASP A 52 -10.05 -9.68 5.15
C ASP A 52 -10.54 -8.40 4.44
N ASP A 53 -10.71 -7.28 5.15
CA ASP A 53 -11.14 -5.98 4.63
C ASP A 53 -9.98 -5.05 4.21
N GLY A 54 -8.73 -5.48 4.37
CA GLY A 54 -7.54 -4.70 4.05
C GLY A 54 -7.20 -3.56 5.02
N GLN A 55 -8.01 -3.33 6.06
CA GLN A 55 -7.70 -2.39 7.15
C GLN A 55 -7.14 -3.16 8.34
N GLY A 56 -5.83 -3.16 8.48
CA GLY A 56 -5.17 -4.02 9.48
C GLY A 56 -5.55 -3.69 10.89
N ASP A 57 -5.72 -4.73 11.71
CA ASP A 57 -5.77 -4.53 13.15
C ASP A 57 -4.37 -4.26 13.67
N GLU A 58 -4.26 -3.29 14.58
CA GLU A 58 -3.04 -3.08 15.33
C GLU A 58 -2.69 -4.38 16.08
N ASN A 59 -1.56 -4.98 15.71
CA ASN A 59 -1.03 -6.20 16.31
C ASN A 59 -0.20 -5.84 17.54
N CYS A 60 0.83 -5.02 17.35
CA CYS A 60 1.75 -4.66 18.43
C CYS A 60 2.40 -3.30 18.21
N GLN A 61 3.01 -2.77 19.28
CA GLN A 61 3.82 -1.55 19.24
C GLN A 61 5.24 -1.84 19.74
N ILE A 62 6.24 -1.47 18.93
CA ILE A 62 7.66 -1.66 19.23
C ILE A 62 8.28 -0.27 19.47
N PRO A 63 8.83 0.02 20.66
CA PRO A 63 9.51 1.30 20.90
C PRO A 63 10.82 1.40 20.10
N ILE A 64 11.22 2.61 19.71
CA ILE A 64 12.50 2.84 19.02
C ILE A 64 13.65 2.78 20.02
N LEU A 65 14.10 1.56 20.30
CA LEU A 65 15.29 1.25 21.08
C LEU A 65 16.23 0.40 20.22
N LYS A 66 17.52 0.30 20.57
CA LYS A 66 18.43 -0.62 19.87
C LYS A 66 18.00 -2.03 20.23
N THR A 67 17.27 -2.70 19.34
CA THR A 67 16.62 -3.97 19.65
C THR A 67 16.41 -4.79 18.38
N GLU A 68 16.40 -6.10 18.56
CA GLU A 68 15.93 -7.10 17.61
C GLU A 68 14.68 -7.71 18.21
N VAL A 69 13.59 -7.72 17.46
CA VAL A 69 12.29 -8.23 17.89
C VAL A 69 11.93 -9.43 17.02
N ASP A 70 12.23 -10.62 17.51
CA ASP A 70 11.78 -11.89 16.95
C ASP A 70 10.30 -12.13 17.31
N PHE A 71 9.41 -12.16 16.32
CA PHE A 71 7.98 -12.27 16.55
C PHE A 71 7.56 -13.64 17.11
N LYS A 72 8.39 -14.70 16.98
CA LYS A 72 8.12 -15.99 17.65
C LYS A 72 8.33 -15.91 19.16
N ASN A 73 9.20 -15.02 19.62
CA ASN A 73 9.57 -14.90 21.02
C ASN A 73 9.83 -13.45 21.41
N ASN A 74 8.76 -12.64 21.44
CA ASN A 74 8.84 -11.24 21.80
C ASN A 74 7.99 -10.89 23.03
N THR A 75 8.38 -9.81 23.70
CA THR A 75 7.64 -9.25 24.85
C THR A 75 6.62 -8.18 24.45
N TYR A 76 6.52 -7.86 23.16
CA TYR A 76 5.66 -6.78 22.65
C TYR A 76 4.29 -7.27 22.16
N GLY A 77 4.07 -8.60 22.16
CA GLY A 77 2.83 -9.22 21.70
C GLY A 77 2.68 -9.28 20.18
N CYS A 78 3.76 -9.17 19.41
CA CYS A 78 3.71 -9.24 17.96
C CYS A 78 3.49 -10.68 17.49
N ASP A 79 2.41 -10.91 16.75
CA ASP A 79 2.17 -12.19 16.08
C ASP A 79 3.16 -12.44 14.92
N ASN A 80 3.75 -13.64 14.91
CA ASN A 80 4.64 -14.11 13.84
C ASN A 80 3.86 -14.51 12.58
N ASP A 81 4.40 -14.21 11.39
CA ASP A 81 3.79 -14.56 10.10
C ASP A 81 2.34 -14.04 9.93
N GLN A 82 2.01 -12.87 10.47
CA GLN A 82 0.67 -12.26 10.34
C GLN A 82 0.71 -10.79 9.90
N ALA A 83 1.82 -10.12 10.17
CA ALA A 83 1.96 -8.71 9.87
C ALA A 83 2.27 -8.44 8.39
N TYR A 84 1.72 -7.33 7.88
CA TYR A 84 1.73 -6.98 6.45
C TYR A 84 1.89 -5.48 6.19
N SER A 85 1.68 -4.65 7.21
CA SER A 85 1.89 -3.20 7.15
C SER A 85 2.41 -2.67 8.48
N PHE A 86 3.01 -1.48 8.43
CA PHE A 86 3.54 -0.81 9.60
C PHE A 86 3.29 0.70 9.52
N GLU A 87 3.31 1.35 10.68
CA GLU A 87 3.27 2.80 10.83
C GLU A 87 4.47 3.24 11.68
N LEU A 88 5.03 4.41 11.38
CA LEU A 88 6.07 5.02 12.23
C LEU A 88 5.48 6.23 12.93
N LYS A 89 5.72 6.34 14.25
CA LYS A 89 5.37 7.51 15.05
C LYS A 89 6.62 8.09 15.67
N ASN A 90 6.92 9.36 15.38
CA ASN A 90 7.96 10.17 16.00
C ASN A 90 9.36 9.52 16.01
N VAL A 91 9.69 8.74 14.97
CA VAL A 91 10.95 8.00 14.91
C VAL A 91 12.11 8.96 14.63
N PRO A 92 13.18 8.98 15.44
CA PRO A 92 14.31 9.89 15.25
C PRO A 92 14.96 9.74 13.87
N SER A 93 15.55 10.82 13.35
CA SER A 93 16.35 10.81 12.12
C SER A 93 17.47 9.77 12.16
N MET A 94 17.85 9.23 11.00
CA MET A 94 18.92 8.25 10.81
C MET A 94 18.75 6.95 11.61
N THR A 95 17.52 6.67 12.07
CA THR A 95 17.14 5.36 12.60
C THR A 95 17.05 4.38 11.43
N LYS A 96 17.81 3.29 11.49
CA LYS A 96 17.65 2.19 10.54
C LYS A 96 16.68 1.18 11.11
N ILE A 97 15.78 0.71 10.25
CA ILE A 97 14.79 -0.30 10.58
C ILE A 97 14.88 -1.36 9.48
N SER A 98 15.02 -2.61 9.88
CA SER A 98 15.02 -3.76 8.98
C SER A 98 13.79 -4.61 9.28
N PHE A 99 13.03 -4.91 8.25
CA PHE A 99 11.88 -5.82 8.28
C PHE A 99 12.30 -7.12 7.61
N LEU A 100 12.13 -8.26 8.28
CA LEU A 100 12.62 -9.56 7.81
C LEU A 100 11.50 -10.60 7.80
N SER A 101 11.54 -11.47 6.80
CA SER A 101 10.65 -12.64 6.72
C SER A 101 10.96 -13.70 7.76
N GLU A 102 12.23 -13.81 8.17
CA GLU A 102 12.69 -14.85 9.09
C GLU A 102 12.76 -14.35 10.53
N SER A 103 12.40 -15.22 11.46
CA SER A 103 12.45 -14.97 12.91
C SER A 103 13.88 -14.85 13.45
N SER A 104 14.90 -15.28 12.70
CA SER A 104 16.31 -15.25 13.11
C SER A 104 16.85 -13.83 13.32
N CYS A 105 16.20 -12.82 12.74
CA CYS A 105 16.66 -11.43 12.73
C CYS A 105 18.05 -11.23 12.09
N ASP A 106 18.54 -12.23 11.35
CA ASP A 106 19.85 -12.17 10.70
C ASP A 106 19.76 -11.40 9.37
N LEU A 107 20.47 -10.28 9.29
CA LEU A 107 20.50 -9.42 8.10
C LEU A 107 21.33 -10.02 6.96
N ASP A 108 22.21 -10.98 7.28
CA ASP A 108 23.10 -11.64 6.33
C ASP A 108 22.54 -13.00 5.89
N ASP A 109 21.30 -13.34 6.28
CA ASP A 109 20.63 -14.56 5.88
C ASP A 109 20.30 -14.55 4.38
N ALA A 110 21.19 -15.16 3.61
CA ALA A 110 21.06 -15.29 2.17
C ALA A 110 19.86 -16.16 1.75
N ASP A 111 19.31 -16.96 2.66
CA ASP A 111 18.17 -17.84 2.44
C ASP A 111 16.84 -17.19 2.88
N ALA A 112 16.87 -16.02 3.50
CA ALA A 112 15.67 -15.27 3.87
C ALA A 112 14.78 -15.01 2.64
N ASP A 113 13.47 -15.18 2.79
CA ASP A 113 12.52 -14.91 1.70
C ASP A 113 12.62 -13.45 1.23
N TRP A 114 12.73 -12.52 2.19
CA TRP A 114 13.00 -11.11 1.92
C TRP A 114 13.50 -10.35 3.16
N ILE A 115 14.22 -9.26 2.90
CA ILE A 115 14.69 -8.28 3.87
C ILE A 115 14.46 -6.88 3.28
N PHE A 116 13.80 -5.99 4.01
CA PHE A 116 13.66 -4.58 3.63
C PHE A 116 14.34 -3.68 4.65
N ASN A 117 15.36 -2.94 4.21
CA ASN A 117 16.08 -1.98 5.04
C ASN A 117 15.59 -0.57 4.73
N VAL A 118 15.09 0.13 5.75
CA VAL A 118 14.68 1.54 5.66
C VAL A 118 15.49 2.40 6.61
N ILE A 119 15.59 3.68 6.28
CA ILE A 119 16.24 4.70 7.11
C ILE A 119 15.36 5.95 7.17
N THR A 120 15.17 6.49 8.37
CA THR A 120 14.49 7.77 8.57
C THR A 120 15.43 8.93 8.24
N ARG A 121 14.92 9.99 7.63
CA ARG A 121 15.70 11.17 7.23
C ARG A 121 15.31 12.45 7.97
N ASN A 122 14.06 12.60 8.39
CA ASN A 122 13.60 13.78 9.11
C ASN A 122 13.95 13.70 10.60
N LYS A 123 14.07 14.85 11.27
CA LYS A 123 14.36 14.95 12.72
C LYS A 123 13.47 14.00 13.54
N ASN A 124 12.17 14.06 13.28
CA ASN A 124 11.16 13.10 13.74
C ASN A 124 10.34 12.66 12.53
N THR A 125 10.48 11.40 12.13
CA THR A 125 9.72 10.80 11.03
C THR A 125 8.47 10.11 11.59
N SER A 126 7.31 10.60 11.17
CA SER A 126 6.03 9.89 11.31
C SER A 126 5.55 9.56 9.91
N VAL A 127 5.27 8.29 9.63
CA VAL A 127 4.67 7.87 8.36
C VAL A 127 3.35 7.19 8.67
N PRO A 128 2.30 7.46 7.88
CA PRO A 128 1.05 6.70 7.97
C PRO A 128 1.30 5.22 7.62
N GLN A 129 0.30 4.37 7.82
CA GLN A 129 0.39 2.95 7.52
C GLN A 129 0.90 2.69 6.09
N LEU A 130 2.01 1.95 5.99
CA LEU A 130 2.65 1.52 4.74
C LEU A 130 2.59 0.00 4.62
N PHE A 131 2.24 -0.49 3.43
CA PHE A 131 2.18 -1.92 3.12
C PHE A 131 3.53 -2.42 2.62
N LEU A 132 4.05 -3.48 3.24
CA LEU A 132 5.34 -4.08 2.88
C LEU A 132 5.32 -4.67 1.46
N GLN A 133 4.17 -5.13 0.98
CA GLN A 133 4.03 -5.66 -0.38
C GLN A 133 4.46 -4.66 -1.46
N GLY A 134 4.24 -3.35 -1.23
CA GLY A 134 4.66 -2.29 -2.14
C GLY A 134 6.16 -2.07 -2.22
N PHE A 135 6.96 -2.71 -1.35
CA PHE A 135 8.38 -2.41 -1.23
C PHE A 135 9.22 -3.15 -2.28
N LYS A 136 8.72 -4.25 -2.85
CA LYS A 136 9.43 -5.02 -3.89
C LYS A 136 9.87 -4.15 -5.07
N ALA A 137 8.95 -3.40 -5.67
CA ALA A 137 9.28 -2.54 -6.81
C ALA A 137 10.30 -1.46 -6.43
N SER A 138 10.21 -0.92 -5.22
CA SER A 138 11.15 0.05 -4.68
C SER A 138 12.54 -0.55 -4.46
N LEU A 139 12.59 -1.80 -3.99
CA LEU A 139 13.82 -2.56 -3.80
C LEU A 139 14.50 -2.86 -5.13
N ASP A 140 13.75 -3.25 -6.17
CA ASP A 140 14.31 -3.48 -7.51
C ASP A 140 15.01 -2.23 -8.06
N ILE A 141 14.39 -1.06 -7.89
CA ILE A 141 14.99 0.23 -8.29
C ILE A 141 16.29 0.48 -7.51
N LYS A 142 16.28 0.22 -6.19
CA LYS A 142 17.43 0.42 -5.31
C LYS A 142 18.59 -0.53 -5.63
N LEU A 143 18.30 -1.81 -5.89
CA LEU A 143 19.30 -2.81 -6.26
C LEU A 143 19.91 -2.52 -7.64
N ALA A 144 19.09 -2.09 -8.60
CA ALA A 144 19.58 -1.70 -9.92
C ALA A 144 20.41 -0.41 -9.90
N ASN A 145 20.20 0.47 -8.90
CA ASN A 145 20.90 1.74 -8.77
C ASN A 145 21.25 2.01 -7.29
N PRO A 146 22.32 1.40 -6.75
CA PRO A 146 22.63 1.47 -5.32
C PRO A 146 22.78 2.88 -4.77
N GLU A 147 23.29 3.82 -5.58
CA GLU A 147 23.45 5.24 -5.21
C GLU A 147 22.13 6.03 -5.22
N ARG A 148 21.07 5.47 -5.80
CA ARG A 148 19.78 6.17 -5.90
C ARG A 148 19.06 6.17 -4.55
N HIS A 149 18.62 7.34 -4.12
CA HIS A 149 17.68 7.47 -3.00
C HIS A 149 16.29 7.03 -3.46
N VAL A 150 15.69 6.07 -2.75
CA VAL A 150 14.34 5.59 -3.01
C VAL A 150 13.45 5.95 -1.82
N ILE A 151 12.68 7.02 -1.97
CA ILE A 151 11.81 7.54 -0.90
C ILE A 151 10.50 6.76 -0.89
N LEU A 152 10.20 6.12 0.24
CA LEU A 152 8.97 5.34 0.45
C LEU A 152 7.83 6.19 1.00
N ALA A 153 8.15 7.20 1.78
CA ALA A 153 7.22 8.18 2.32
C ALA A 153 8.01 9.43 2.72
N PRO A 154 7.38 10.59 2.95
CA PRO A 154 8.09 11.77 3.44
C PRO A 154 8.95 11.45 4.69
N GLY A 155 10.27 11.61 4.56
CA GLY A 155 11.22 11.32 5.64
C GLY A 155 11.56 9.85 5.88
N LEU A 156 11.14 8.93 5.00
CA LEU A 156 11.48 7.51 5.05
C LEU A 156 12.04 7.04 3.69
N GLU A 157 13.26 6.51 3.71
CA GLU A 157 13.99 6.03 2.53
C GLU A 157 14.23 4.52 2.63
N LEU A 158 14.11 3.81 1.51
CA LEU A 158 14.60 2.44 1.36
C LEU A 158 16.12 2.46 1.11
N SER A 159 16.88 1.92 2.06
CA SER A 159 18.34 1.89 2.00
C SER A 159 18.89 0.63 1.32
N GLY A 160 18.11 -0.45 1.25
CA GLY A 160 18.51 -1.69 0.57
C GLY A 160 17.66 -2.88 1.02
N GLY A 161 18.16 -4.09 0.78
CA GLY A 161 17.46 -5.32 1.16
C GLY A 161 17.84 -6.52 0.31
N LEU A 162 17.07 -7.60 0.49
CA LEU A 162 17.15 -8.87 -0.24
C LEU A 162 15.74 -9.30 -0.62
N PHE A 163 15.58 -10.01 -1.74
CA PHE A 163 14.30 -10.59 -2.12
C PHE A 163 14.49 -11.87 -2.92
N ASN A 164 14.23 -12.99 -2.28
CA ASN A 164 14.37 -14.32 -2.87
C ASN A 164 13.01 -14.94 -3.23
N ARG A 165 11.95 -14.64 -2.46
CA ARG A 165 10.62 -15.24 -2.67
C ARG A 165 9.49 -14.21 -2.56
N TYR A 166 8.41 -14.46 -3.31
CA TYR A 166 7.30 -13.51 -3.48
C TYR A 166 6.34 -13.38 -2.28
N ASN A 167 6.47 -14.24 -1.28
CA ASN A 167 5.52 -14.28 -0.18
C ASN A 167 5.83 -13.19 0.86
N ILE A 168 5.30 -11.99 0.68
CA ILE A 168 5.46 -10.86 1.62
C ILE A 168 4.31 -10.81 2.64
N GLU A 169 3.09 -11.08 2.18
CA GLU A 169 1.89 -10.98 2.99
C GLU A 169 1.90 -12.02 4.11
N GLY A 170 1.71 -11.56 5.35
CA GLY A 170 1.71 -12.44 6.51
C GLY A 170 3.03 -13.18 6.68
N LYS A 171 4.15 -12.54 6.34
CA LYS A 171 5.49 -13.14 6.49
C LYS A 171 6.44 -12.35 7.35
N LEU A 172 6.05 -11.16 7.83
CA LEU A 172 6.90 -10.41 8.74
C LEU A 172 7.07 -11.19 10.05
N SER A 173 8.30 -11.57 10.34
CA SER A 173 8.66 -12.38 11.52
C SER A 173 9.74 -11.74 12.39
N CYS A 174 10.44 -10.73 11.88
CA CYS A 174 11.35 -9.95 12.71
C CYS A 174 11.41 -8.48 12.30
N VAL A 175 11.60 -7.62 13.31
CA VAL A 175 12.01 -6.22 13.14
C VAL A 175 13.30 -5.95 13.90
N ARG A 176 14.32 -5.45 13.20
CA ARG A 176 15.58 -4.98 13.80
C ARG A 176 15.66 -3.46 13.72
N ILE A 177 16.00 -2.83 14.84
CA ILE A 177 16.05 -1.37 14.99
C ILE A 177 17.45 -0.97 15.43
N GLU A 178 18.07 -0.12 14.63
CA GLU A 178 19.32 0.57 14.97
C GLU A 178 19.03 2.07 15.05
N PRO A 179 18.66 2.59 16.24
CA PRO A 179 18.48 4.02 16.45
C PRO A 179 19.75 4.76 16.06
N SER A 180 19.60 5.97 15.53
CA SER A 180 20.71 6.90 15.53
C SER A 180 21.19 7.09 16.96
N THR A 181 22.50 7.19 17.15
CA THR A 181 23.06 7.60 18.45
C THR A 181 22.32 8.86 18.89
N PRO A 182 21.65 8.84 20.07
CA PRO A 182 20.89 10.00 20.51
C PRO A 182 21.83 11.20 20.52
N ASP A 183 21.44 12.28 19.84
CA ASP A 183 22.07 13.56 20.04
C ASP A 183 21.69 14.03 21.46
N LEU A 184 22.51 13.60 22.43
CA LEU A 184 22.36 13.87 23.86
C LEU A 184 22.40 15.38 24.19
N SER A 185 22.62 16.24 23.19
CA SER A 185 22.61 17.70 23.34
C SER A 185 21.23 18.32 23.63
N SER A 186 20.13 17.56 23.53
CA SER A 186 18.77 18.12 23.65
C SER A 186 18.00 17.81 24.95
N SER A 187 18.62 17.19 25.96
CA SER A 187 17.90 16.78 27.20
C SER A 187 18.24 17.57 28.48
N THR A 188 18.70 18.82 28.38
CA THR A 188 18.85 19.70 29.56
C THR A 188 17.84 20.83 29.52
N GLY A 189 16.64 20.55 30.04
CA GLY A 189 15.55 21.51 30.15
C GLY A 189 14.71 21.31 31.40
N VAL A 190 15.35 21.06 32.55
CA VAL A 190 14.73 21.25 33.86
C VAL A 190 14.87 22.73 34.23
N SER A 191 13.76 23.47 34.34
CA SER A 191 13.57 24.52 35.37
C SER A 191 12.20 25.22 35.25
N THR A 192 11.34 24.92 36.23
CA THR A 192 10.50 25.84 37.02
C THR A 192 9.23 26.46 36.41
N GLN A 193 8.10 26.06 37.00
CA GLN A 193 6.81 26.77 36.99
C GLN A 193 6.88 28.09 37.78
N VAL A 194 6.39 29.20 37.20
CA VAL A 194 5.66 30.26 37.93
C VAL A 194 4.62 30.92 37.01
N GLY A 195 3.34 30.78 37.38
CA GLY A 195 2.36 31.87 37.53
C GLY A 195 1.88 32.74 36.35
N ALA A 196 0.56 32.63 36.10
CA ALA A 196 -0.42 33.69 35.85
C ALA A 196 -0.72 34.16 34.40
N ALA A 197 -2.03 34.41 34.20
CA ALA A 197 -2.78 34.46 32.96
C ALA A 197 -2.87 35.85 32.31
N ILE A 198 -3.15 35.91 30.99
CA ILE A 198 -4.14 36.82 30.38
C ILE A 198 -4.79 36.13 29.16
N LYS A 199 -6.14 36.12 29.14
CA LYS A 199 -7.01 35.76 28.01
C LYS A 199 -7.05 36.88 26.97
N THR A 200 -7.04 36.50 25.69
CA THR A 200 -7.92 37.14 24.67
C THR A 200 -8.21 36.14 23.57
N ALA A 201 -9.48 36.04 23.17
CA ALA A 201 -10.04 35.05 22.25
C ALA A 201 -10.31 35.64 20.85
N GLU A 202 -10.02 34.81 19.84
CA GLU A 202 -10.67 34.63 18.50
C GLU A 202 -10.57 35.70 17.40
N PRO A 203 -10.63 35.34 16.08
CA PRO A 203 -11.22 34.11 15.51
C PRO A 203 -10.32 33.22 14.62
N THR A 204 -10.60 31.93 14.76
CA THR A 204 -10.57 30.82 13.79
C THR A 204 -10.08 31.11 12.37
N GLY A 205 -8.83 30.75 12.12
CA GLY A 205 -8.33 30.31 10.81
C GLY A 205 -7.60 29.00 11.02
N SER A 206 -8.32 27.88 10.92
CA SER A 206 -7.73 26.55 11.07
C SER A 206 -6.82 26.30 9.87
N SER A 207 -5.53 26.62 10.00
CA SER A 207 -4.52 26.11 9.08
C SER A 207 -4.42 24.61 9.31
N ILE A 208 -5.01 23.84 8.41
CA ILE A 208 -4.82 22.40 8.38
C ILE A 208 -3.32 22.18 8.17
N ASN A 209 -2.67 21.58 9.16
CA ASN A 209 -1.27 21.18 9.11
C ASN A 209 -1.18 19.98 8.15
N THR A 210 -1.08 20.23 6.85
CA THR A 210 -1.12 19.22 5.75
C THR A 210 0.14 18.34 5.66
N ALA A 211 0.91 18.18 6.75
CA ALA A 211 2.21 17.51 6.71
C ALA A 211 2.14 15.97 6.69
N ASN A 212 0.98 15.35 6.94
CA ASN A 212 0.86 13.91 7.21
C ASN A 212 -0.22 13.17 6.41
N ALA A 213 -0.76 13.78 5.35
CA ALA A 213 -1.84 13.13 4.62
C ALA A 213 -1.25 12.19 3.54
N SER A 214 -1.54 10.88 3.65
CA SER A 214 -1.11 9.86 2.68
C SER A 214 -1.48 10.27 1.25
N SER A 215 -0.57 10.02 0.31
CA SER A 215 -0.72 10.36 -1.11
C SER A 215 -1.16 9.11 -1.87
N TYR A 216 -2.37 9.11 -2.43
CA TYR A 216 -2.92 7.95 -3.13
C TYR A 216 -3.95 8.31 -4.20
N ILE A 217 -4.27 7.34 -5.05
CA ILE A 217 -5.34 7.40 -6.05
C ILE A 217 -6.33 6.28 -5.72
N ASN A 218 -7.55 6.67 -5.39
CA ASN A 218 -8.68 5.76 -5.26
C ASN A 218 -9.25 5.48 -6.65
N LEU A 219 -9.43 4.20 -6.97
CA LEU A 219 -10.08 3.73 -8.19
C LEU A 219 -11.44 3.14 -7.84
N TRP A 220 -12.44 3.53 -8.62
CA TRP A 220 -13.82 3.14 -8.39
C TRP A 220 -14.33 2.32 -9.57
N GLY A 221 -14.99 1.20 -9.26
CA GLY A 221 -15.57 0.26 -10.22
C GLY A 221 -17.09 0.29 -10.25
N LYS A 222 -17.66 -0.01 -11.42
CA LYS A 222 -19.11 -0.10 -11.57
C LYS A 222 -19.51 -1.56 -11.68
N HIS A 223 -20.07 -2.11 -10.61
CA HIS A 223 -20.69 -3.44 -10.69
C HIS A 223 -21.95 -3.39 -11.57
N PRO A 224 -22.00 -4.16 -12.67
CA PRO A 224 -23.17 -4.19 -13.54
C PRO A 224 -24.44 -4.63 -12.82
N ASP A 225 -24.30 -5.42 -11.75
CA ASP A 225 -25.43 -6.03 -11.05
C ASP A 225 -26.02 -5.17 -9.92
N GLN A 226 -25.33 -4.11 -9.50
CA GLN A 226 -25.66 -3.38 -8.26
C GLN A 226 -26.39 -2.05 -8.51
N GLY A 227 -26.48 -1.55 -9.75
CA GLY A 227 -27.24 -0.34 -10.10
C GLY A 227 -26.86 0.95 -9.38
N GLY A 228 -25.85 0.93 -8.50
CA GLY A 228 -25.44 2.03 -7.63
C GLY A 228 -24.19 2.75 -8.10
N ASP A 229 -23.98 3.94 -7.53
CA ASP A 229 -22.75 4.73 -7.67
C ASP A 229 -21.57 3.88 -7.18
N GLY A 230 -20.57 3.74 -8.04
CA GLY A 230 -19.58 2.67 -7.94
C GLY A 230 -18.81 2.59 -6.62
N ILE A 231 -18.36 1.36 -6.36
CA ILE A 231 -17.68 0.89 -5.14
C ILE A 231 -16.19 1.24 -5.24
N LEU A 232 -15.56 1.55 -4.10
CA LEU A 232 -14.12 1.76 -4.06
C LEU A 232 -13.48 0.41 -4.27
N ASP A 233 -12.89 0.19 -5.44
CA ASP A 233 -12.29 -1.10 -5.77
C ASP A 233 -10.90 -1.22 -5.16
N CYS A 234 -10.11 -0.15 -5.24
CA CYS A 234 -8.75 -0.18 -4.73
C CYS A 234 -8.13 1.21 -4.58
N THR A 235 -7.00 1.24 -3.86
CA THR A 235 -6.24 2.45 -3.56
C THR A 235 -4.79 2.24 -3.97
N ILE A 236 -4.27 3.11 -4.84
CA ILE A 236 -2.91 3.04 -5.36
C ILE A 236 -2.05 4.14 -4.74
N PRO A 237 -0.92 3.82 -4.10
CA PRO A 237 -0.02 4.82 -3.56
C PRO A 237 0.73 5.60 -4.65
N THR A 238 1.00 6.89 -4.43
CA THR A 238 1.63 7.78 -5.42
C THR A 238 3.05 8.26 -5.07
N TRP A 239 3.69 7.70 -4.04
CA TRP A 239 4.97 8.19 -3.52
C TRP A 239 6.22 7.64 -4.25
N THR A 240 6.11 6.59 -5.06
CA THR A 240 7.21 6.04 -5.86
C THR A 240 6.83 5.91 -7.33
N LYS A 241 7.83 5.83 -8.22
CA LYS A 241 7.56 5.48 -9.63
C LYS A 241 6.95 4.08 -9.62
N TYR A 242 5.70 3.99 -10.03
CA TYR A 242 4.88 2.81 -9.84
C TYR A 242 4.10 2.55 -11.11
N THR A 243 4.27 1.35 -11.69
CA THR A 243 3.43 0.88 -12.79
C THR A 243 2.54 -0.21 -12.22
N HIS A 244 1.25 0.10 -12.11
CA HIS A 244 0.24 -0.89 -11.76
C HIS A 244 -0.38 -1.44 -13.03
N ARG A 245 -0.27 -2.75 -13.21
CA ARG A 245 -0.94 -3.48 -14.27
C ARG A 245 -2.15 -4.16 -13.64
N PHE A 246 -3.35 -3.80 -14.09
CA PHE A 246 -4.55 -4.50 -13.64
C PHE A 246 -4.45 -5.93 -14.18
N GLN A 247 -4.40 -6.92 -13.28
CA GLN A 247 -4.31 -8.31 -13.70
C GLN A 247 -5.65 -8.73 -14.31
N ILE A 248 -5.59 -9.40 -15.46
CA ILE A 248 -6.74 -10.15 -15.97
C ILE A 248 -7.05 -11.21 -14.91
N TRP A 249 -8.17 -11.06 -14.23
CA TRP A 249 -8.60 -11.98 -13.18
C TRP A 249 -9.29 -13.16 -13.85
N THR A 250 -8.59 -14.29 -13.98
CA THR A 250 -9.18 -15.57 -14.35
C THR A 250 -9.07 -16.54 -13.18
N ASP A 251 -10.13 -17.27 -12.89
CA ASP A 251 -10.09 -18.36 -11.91
C ASP A 251 -9.16 -19.51 -12.34
N GLU A 252 -9.06 -20.53 -11.48
CA GLU A 252 -8.29 -21.76 -11.73
C GLU A 252 -8.70 -22.52 -13.00
N ASN A 253 -9.84 -22.16 -13.60
CA ASN A 253 -10.39 -22.75 -14.82
C ASN A 253 -10.31 -21.82 -16.05
N GLY A 254 -9.68 -20.64 -15.92
CA GLY A 254 -9.54 -19.67 -17.01
C GLY A 254 -10.77 -18.80 -17.26
N TYR A 255 -11.78 -18.83 -16.40
CA TYR A 255 -12.96 -17.96 -16.50
C TYR A 255 -12.74 -16.64 -15.78
N SER A 256 -13.14 -15.54 -16.41
CA SER A 256 -13.18 -14.24 -15.76
C SER A 256 -14.14 -14.28 -14.56
N MET A 257 -13.62 -14.10 -13.34
CA MET A 257 -14.43 -14.14 -12.11
C MET A 257 -14.68 -12.76 -11.50
N SER A 258 -15.87 -12.64 -10.93
CA SER A 258 -16.38 -11.57 -10.04
C SER A 258 -15.62 -11.51 -8.69
N PRO A 259 -15.71 -10.41 -7.91
CA PRO A 259 -14.75 -10.03 -6.88
C PRO A 259 -15.13 -10.59 -5.51
N THR A 260 -14.20 -11.34 -4.92
CA THR A 260 -14.21 -11.60 -3.47
C THR A 260 -12.85 -11.29 -2.82
N ASN A 261 -11.95 -10.60 -3.53
CA ASN A 261 -10.67 -10.17 -2.97
C ASN A 261 -10.53 -8.63 -3.08
N PRO A 262 -10.74 -7.88 -1.97
CA PRO A 262 -10.80 -6.41 -1.96
C PRO A 262 -9.46 -5.70 -2.17
N GLN A 263 -8.37 -6.43 -2.44
CA GLN A 263 -7.03 -5.83 -2.63
C GLN A 263 -6.54 -5.83 -4.08
N LYS A 264 -7.30 -6.38 -5.03
CA LYS A 264 -6.91 -6.41 -6.45
C LYS A 264 -7.82 -5.48 -7.24
N CYS A 265 -7.24 -4.39 -7.73
CA CYS A 265 -7.91 -3.49 -8.67
C CYS A 265 -8.39 -4.29 -9.90
N PRO A 266 -9.70 -4.31 -10.20
CA PRO A 266 -10.23 -5.10 -11.29
C PRO A 266 -9.80 -4.53 -12.64
N ASN A 267 -9.36 -5.41 -13.53
CA ASN A 267 -9.12 -5.05 -14.93
C ASN A 267 -10.47 -4.79 -15.61
N ASP A 268 -10.56 -3.73 -16.42
CA ASP A 268 -11.75 -3.40 -17.23
C ASP A 268 -13.01 -2.98 -16.45
N ASP A 269 -12.94 -2.66 -15.15
CA ASP A 269 -14.13 -2.20 -14.40
C ASP A 269 -14.00 -0.80 -13.80
N VAL A 270 -12.79 -0.24 -13.79
CA VAL A 270 -12.55 1.11 -13.27
C VAL A 270 -13.20 2.15 -14.19
N TYR A 271 -14.08 2.96 -13.61
CA TYR A 271 -14.80 4.02 -14.33
C TYR A 271 -14.50 5.42 -13.78
N ALA A 272 -14.01 5.53 -12.55
CA ALA A 272 -13.68 6.81 -11.95
C ALA A 272 -12.45 6.75 -11.04
N MET A 273 -11.81 7.89 -10.87
CA MET A 273 -10.62 8.06 -10.05
C MET A 273 -10.77 9.24 -9.12
N GLN A 274 -10.15 9.14 -7.94
CA GLN A 274 -10.04 10.25 -7.00
C GLN A 274 -8.60 10.34 -6.52
N PHE A 275 -7.98 11.50 -6.72
CA PHE A 275 -6.60 11.77 -6.33
C PHE A 275 -6.66 12.41 -4.95
N VAL A 276 -5.84 11.94 -4.02
CA VAL A 276 -5.80 12.40 -2.64
C VAL A 276 -4.36 12.75 -2.28
N ASN A 277 -4.11 14.03 -1.98
CA ASN A 277 -2.79 14.59 -1.66
C ASN A 277 -1.68 14.24 -2.68
N VAL A 278 -2.00 14.14 -3.97
CA VAL A 278 -0.99 13.80 -4.99
C VAL A 278 -0.07 15.00 -5.21
N ALA A 279 1.24 14.77 -5.20
CA ALA A 279 2.26 15.81 -5.26
C ALA A 279 2.26 16.56 -6.61
N SER A 280 2.48 17.88 -6.58
CA SER A 280 2.68 18.68 -7.80
C SER A 280 3.80 18.12 -8.67
N GLY A 281 3.60 18.10 -9.99
CA GLY A 281 4.53 17.57 -10.97
C GLY A 281 4.42 16.07 -11.21
N THR A 282 3.61 15.33 -10.44
CA THR A 282 3.34 13.91 -10.68
C THR A 282 2.70 13.72 -12.05
N LEU A 283 3.28 12.84 -12.86
CA LEU A 283 2.72 12.39 -14.14
C LEU A 283 1.98 11.07 -13.94
N ILE A 284 0.80 10.95 -14.54
CA ILE A 284 -0.08 9.80 -14.35
C ILE A 284 -0.54 9.38 -15.73
N TYR A 285 -0.01 8.25 -16.17
CA TYR A 285 -0.32 7.66 -17.47
C TYR A 285 -1.37 6.58 -17.29
N LEU A 286 -2.42 6.64 -18.10
CA LEU A 286 -3.54 5.71 -18.11
C LEU A 286 -3.57 5.04 -19.47
N SER A 287 -3.81 3.73 -19.48
CA SER A 287 -3.81 2.92 -20.70
C SER A 287 -4.91 1.89 -20.64
N SER A 288 -5.56 1.69 -21.79
CA SER A 288 -6.53 0.61 -21.96
C SER A 288 -5.92 -0.78 -22.17
N GLU A 289 -4.58 -0.86 -22.14
CA GLU A 289 -3.84 -2.10 -22.32
C GLU A 289 -3.02 -2.40 -21.07
N ALA A 290 -3.06 -3.65 -20.63
CA ALA A 290 -2.39 -4.12 -19.42
C ALA A 290 -0.87 -3.95 -19.44
N ALA A 291 -0.27 -3.87 -20.64
CA ALA A 291 1.17 -3.70 -20.80
C ALA A 291 1.65 -2.25 -20.64
N CYS A 292 0.76 -1.27 -20.52
CA CYS A 292 1.09 0.15 -20.34
C CYS A 292 1.89 0.77 -21.50
N TYR A 293 1.71 0.28 -22.73
CA TYR A 293 2.48 0.77 -23.88
C TYR A 293 2.22 2.25 -24.12
N LYS A 294 3.28 3.07 -24.08
CA LYS A 294 3.24 4.51 -24.43
C LYS A 294 3.29 4.72 -25.94
N ASN A 295 4.04 3.88 -26.65
CA ASN A 295 4.30 4.00 -28.08
C ASN A 295 4.24 2.63 -28.79
N ARG A 296 4.03 2.71 -30.10
CA ARG A 296 3.75 1.60 -31.03
C ARG A 296 5.05 0.97 -31.52
N GLU A 297 5.44 -0.15 -30.95
CA GLU A 297 6.43 -1.04 -31.57
C GLU A 297 5.81 -2.41 -31.96
N ASP A 298 4.72 -2.84 -31.31
CA ASP A 298 4.39 -4.28 -31.27
C ASP A 298 2.97 -4.67 -31.76
N ASN A 299 2.37 -3.94 -32.71
CA ASN A 299 0.99 -4.19 -33.22
C ASN A 299 -0.17 -4.11 -32.20
N HIS A 300 0.09 -4.02 -30.90
CA HIS A 300 -0.93 -3.80 -29.87
C HIS A 300 -1.02 -2.31 -29.55
N THR A 301 -1.95 -1.62 -30.21
CA THR A 301 -2.25 -0.22 -29.89
C THR A 301 -3.35 -0.17 -28.84
N PRO A 302 -3.13 0.51 -27.70
CA PRO A 302 -4.21 0.77 -26.79
C PRO A 302 -5.35 1.49 -27.50
N ASP A 303 -6.56 0.99 -27.25
CA ASP A 303 -7.83 1.61 -27.61
C ASP A 303 -7.85 3.08 -27.17
N TRP A 304 -7.31 3.38 -25.99
CA TRP A 304 -7.08 4.75 -25.54
C TRP A 304 -5.94 4.90 -24.53
N THR A 305 -5.34 6.09 -24.49
CA THR A 305 -4.32 6.49 -23.52
C THR A 305 -4.52 7.93 -23.06
N ALA A 306 -4.21 8.23 -21.80
CA ALA A 306 -4.23 9.58 -21.27
C ALA A 306 -3.01 9.83 -20.37
N LEU A 307 -2.43 11.02 -20.46
CA LEU A 307 -1.36 11.48 -19.60
C LEU A 307 -1.84 12.71 -18.83
N LEU A 308 -1.96 12.56 -17.52
CA LEU A 308 -2.30 13.63 -16.60
C LEU A 308 -1.05 14.16 -15.92
N LYS A 309 -1.06 15.44 -15.55
CA LYS A 309 -0.05 16.09 -14.71
C LYS A 309 -0.73 16.83 -13.58
N VAL A 310 -0.27 16.58 -12.37
CA VAL A 310 -0.67 17.35 -11.20
C VAL A 310 0.07 18.68 -11.21
N THR A 311 -0.63 19.79 -11.09
CA THR A 311 -0.06 21.15 -11.13
C THR A 311 -0.14 21.86 -9.79
N ASN A 312 -1.18 21.63 -8.98
CA ASN A 312 -1.26 22.23 -7.64
C ASN A 312 -0.34 21.53 -6.63
N LYS A 313 0.10 22.29 -5.60
CA LYS A 313 1.09 21.86 -4.58
C LYS A 313 0.77 20.48 -3.99
N THR A 314 -0.50 20.24 -3.69
CA THR A 314 -1.09 18.93 -3.35
C THR A 314 -2.52 18.93 -3.88
N THR A 315 -2.90 17.87 -4.57
CA THR A 315 -4.21 17.81 -5.21
C THR A 315 -5.06 16.72 -4.55
N THR A 316 -6.15 17.16 -3.92
CA THR A 316 -7.27 16.30 -3.56
C THR A 316 -8.44 16.72 -4.41
N ILE A 317 -8.83 15.87 -5.36
CA ILE A 317 -9.96 16.17 -6.25
C ILE A 317 -11.21 15.42 -5.81
N ALA A 318 -12.37 15.92 -6.24
CA ALA A 318 -13.58 15.11 -6.28
C ALA A 318 -13.40 13.94 -7.25
N ARG A 319 -14.21 12.89 -7.09
CA ARG A 319 -14.23 11.76 -8.03
C ARG A 319 -14.42 12.26 -9.47
N VAL A 320 -13.59 11.81 -10.39
CA VAL A 320 -13.66 12.12 -11.83
C VAL A 320 -13.88 10.85 -12.62
N GLU A 321 -14.88 10.84 -13.50
CA GLU A 321 -15.08 9.72 -14.42
C GLU A 321 -14.02 9.72 -15.53
N ILE A 322 -13.52 8.54 -15.88
CA ILE A 322 -12.52 8.38 -16.96
C ILE A 322 -13.09 8.86 -18.30
N THR A 323 -14.40 8.71 -18.51
CA THR A 323 -15.10 9.21 -19.69
C THR A 323 -15.00 10.73 -19.83
N GLU A 324 -14.97 11.49 -18.73
CA GLU A 324 -14.81 12.95 -18.77
C GLU A 324 -13.47 13.39 -19.38
N LEU A 325 -12.44 12.52 -19.33
CA LEU A 325 -11.15 12.77 -19.99
C LEU A 325 -11.27 12.82 -21.52
N TYR A 326 -12.33 12.24 -22.08
CA TYR A 326 -12.55 12.07 -23.52
C TYR A 326 -13.82 12.74 -24.04
N GLU A 327 -14.84 12.90 -23.19
CA GLU A 327 -16.07 13.64 -23.50
C GLU A 327 -15.85 15.15 -23.61
N ALA A 328 -14.69 15.66 -23.15
CA ALA A 328 -14.21 16.98 -23.53
C ALA A 328 -13.90 17.03 -25.05
N ASP A 329 -14.95 17.27 -25.84
CA ASP A 329 -15.02 17.38 -27.31
C ASP A 329 -13.67 17.54 -28.04
N VAL A 330 -13.24 16.46 -28.71
CA VAL A 330 -12.59 16.26 -30.04
C VAL A 330 -11.65 17.32 -30.67
N LYS A 331 -11.55 18.55 -30.17
CA LYS A 331 -10.56 19.55 -30.62
C LYS A 331 -9.46 19.70 -29.56
N ILE A 332 -8.29 19.18 -29.92
CA ILE A 332 -7.01 19.40 -29.22
C ILE A 332 -6.91 20.87 -28.81
N GLY A 333 -6.85 21.14 -27.51
CA GLY A 333 -6.63 22.49 -26.97
C GLY A 333 -7.78 23.12 -26.17
N LYS A 334 -8.94 22.44 -25.99
CA LYS A 334 -9.85 22.86 -24.92
C LYS A 334 -9.35 22.38 -23.55
N PRO A 335 -9.39 23.24 -22.52
CA PRO A 335 -9.10 22.83 -21.15
C PRO A 335 -9.98 21.65 -20.75
N LEU A 336 -9.46 20.76 -19.88
CA LEU A 336 -10.27 19.82 -19.11
C LEU A 336 -11.53 20.51 -18.54
N PRO A 337 -12.59 19.74 -18.15
CA PRO A 337 -13.69 20.29 -17.37
C PRO A 337 -13.15 21.26 -16.32
N VAL A 338 -13.77 22.45 -16.22
CA VAL A 338 -13.26 23.59 -15.42
C VAL A 338 -12.85 23.14 -14.02
N ASP A 339 -13.58 22.18 -13.47
CA ASP A 339 -13.39 21.61 -12.15
C ASP A 339 -12.08 20.81 -12.02
N MET A 340 -11.63 20.09 -13.05
CA MET A 340 -10.36 19.34 -12.99
C MET A 340 -9.15 20.28 -13.02
N ASN A 341 -9.19 21.31 -13.87
CA ASN A 341 -8.13 22.31 -13.91
C ASN A 341 -8.07 23.14 -12.62
N ALA A 342 -9.23 23.53 -12.08
CA ALA A 342 -9.32 24.21 -10.78
C ALA A 342 -8.77 23.35 -9.64
N ALA A 343 -8.99 22.03 -9.73
CA ALA A 343 -8.50 21.09 -8.75
C ALA A 343 -6.99 20.77 -8.89
N GLY A 344 -6.33 21.24 -9.95
CA GLY A 344 -4.87 21.09 -10.11
C GLY A 344 -4.44 19.84 -10.89
N LEU A 345 -5.31 19.33 -11.77
CA LEU A 345 -4.96 18.32 -12.75
C LEU A 345 -5.04 18.90 -14.15
N VAL A 346 -4.02 18.63 -14.96
CA VAL A 346 -3.95 19.02 -16.36
C VAL A 346 -3.78 17.78 -17.21
N LEU A 347 -4.62 17.64 -18.24
CA LEU A 347 -4.44 16.64 -19.27
C LEU A 347 -3.32 17.10 -20.20
N VAL A 348 -2.19 16.40 -20.17
CA VAL A 348 -1.00 16.70 -20.96
C VAL A 348 -1.14 16.13 -22.37
N ASP A 349 -1.57 14.88 -22.46
CA ASP A 349 -1.73 14.17 -23.72
C ASP A 349 -2.90 13.19 -23.63
N ARG A 350 -3.53 12.91 -24.76
CA ARG A 350 -4.48 11.80 -24.90
C ARG A 350 -4.49 11.27 -26.32
N LYS A 351 -4.69 9.96 -26.43
CA LYS A 351 -4.93 9.28 -27.69
C LYS A 351 -6.17 8.42 -27.56
N TYR A 352 -7.06 8.52 -28.53
CA TYR A 352 -8.19 7.61 -28.68
C TYR A 352 -8.07 6.99 -30.07
N VAL A 353 -8.05 5.66 -30.12
CA VAL A 353 -7.97 4.87 -31.34
C VAL A 353 -9.35 4.30 -31.66
N GLN A 354 -9.94 3.57 -30.71
CA GLN A 354 -11.20 2.86 -30.86
C GLN A 354 -11.74 2.41 -29.49
N GLY A 355 -12.85 1.67 -29.49
CA GLY A 355 -13.33 0.96 -28.29
C GLY A 355 -14.11 1.81 -27.31
N ASN A 356 -14.60 1.17 -26.24
CA ASN A 356 -15.26 1.89 -25.15
C ASN A 356 -14.20 2.43 -24.19
N ILE A 357 -14.35 3.65 -23.70
CA ILE A 357 -13.47 4.18 -22.65
C ILE A 357 -13.88 3.66 -21.28
N LYS A 358 -15.20 3.49 -21.08
CA LYS A 358 -15.77 3.05 -19.82
C LYS A 358 -15.47 1.58 -19.59
N GLY A 359 -14.93 1.26 -18.41
CA GLY A 359 -14.60 -0.12 -18.05
C GLY A 359 -13.51 -0.70 -18.96
N LYS A 360 -12.49 0.10 -19.27
CA LYS A 360 -11.35 -0.35 -20.07
C LYS A 360 -10.02 0.12 -19.55
N LEU A 361 -9.93 0.61 -18.32
CA LEU A 361 -8.63 0.95 -17.75
C LEU A 361 -7.92 -0.36 -17.35
N SER A 362 -6.81 -0.66 -18.03
CA SER A 362 -6.02 -1.89 -17.81
C SER A 362 -4.60 -1.63 -17.29
N CYS A 363 -4.15 -0.38 -17.34
CA CYS A 363 -2.93 0.03 -16.65
C CYS A 363 -2.94 1.49 -16.19
N ILE A 364 -2.30 1.73 -15.04
CA ILE A 364 -1.87 3.04 -14.57
C ILE A 364 -0.37 3.07 -14.27
N GLU A 365 0.35 4.05 -14.81
CA GLU A 365 1.74 4.33 -14.46
C GLU A 365 1.85 5.72 -13.82
N ILE A 366 2.34 5.75 -12.59
CA ILE A 366 2.56 6.95 -11.80
C ILE A 366 4.06 7.24 -11.81
N THR A 367 4.42 8.44 -12.22
CA THR A 367 5.78 8.97 -12.13
C THR A 367 5.73 10.21 -11.22
N PRO A 368 6.09 10.08 -9.94
CA PRO A 368 6.20 11.22 -9.03
C PRO A 368 7.18 12.26 -9.57
N PRO A 369 7.06 13.55 -9.16
CA PRO A 369 8.05 14.55 -9.51
C PRO A 369 9.43 14.08 -9.04
N THR A 370 10.46 14.27 -9.88
CA THR A 370 11.84 14.14 -9.40
C THR A 370 12.02 15.15 -8.28
N PRO A 371 12.46 14.74 -7.07
CA PRO A 371 12.77 15.68 -6.01
C PRO A 371 13.75 16.71 -6.55
N ASP A 372 13.42 18.00 -6.42
CA ASP A 372 14.38 19.05 -6.73
C ASP A 372 15.45 19.04 -5.64
N LEU A 373 16.51 18.27 -5.87
CA LEU A 373 17.63 18.13 -4.93
C LEU A 373 18.37 19.47 -4.71
N THR A 374 18.13 20.48 -5.55
CA THR A 374 18.76 21.80 -5.41
C THR A 374 18.11 22.68 -4.35
N ALA A 375 16.89 22.38 -3.91
CA ALA A 375 16.16 23.18 -2.92
C ALA A 375 16.66 22.98 -1.47
N SER A 376 17.47 21.96 -1.21
CA SER A 376 17.96 21.56 0.13
C SER A 376 19.31 22.15 0.54
N VAL A 377 19.91 23.02 -0.28
CA VAL A 377 21.17 23.72 0.04
C VAL A 377 20.88 25.20 0.31
N LYS A 378 20.37 25.51 1.50
CA LYS A 378 20.38 26.86 2.06
C LYS A 378 20.64 26.85 3.55
#